data_AF-A0A934LR80-F1
#
_entry.id   AF-A0A934LR80-F1
#
_cell.length_a   1.000
_cell.length_b   1.000
_cell.length_c   1.000
_cell.angle_alpha   90.00
_cell.angle_beta   90.00
_cell.angle_gamma   90.00
#
_symmetry.space_group_name_H-M   'P 1'
#
loop_
_entity.id
_entity.type
_entity.pdbx_description
1 polymer ?
#
loop_
_entity_poly.entity_id
_entity_poly.type
_entity_poly.pdbx_seq_one_letter_code
_entity_poly.pdbx_strand_id
1 'polypeptide(L)'
;MNEESALARRIAETIAEALARADEARNYAVFNRGCCSACDLGTCPECGHAFDGSTVIIHHKRKGKRYLSDRAVHFLSHGRSSYQTKYVYKDQPVTVDLDLWELAEYLDMKA
;
A
#
# COMPACT_ATOMS: atom_id res chain seq x y z
N MET A 1 -9.05 15.95 12.33
CA MET A 1 -8.38 15.05 11.36
C MET A 1 -7.23 14.40 12.08
N ASN A 2 -7.15 13.07 12.06
CA ASN A 2 -6.13 12.32 12.79
C ASN A 2 -4.80 12.37 12.00
N GLU A 3 -3.68 12.57 12.68
CA GLU A 3 -2.35 12.72 12.05
C GLU A 3 -1.98 11.47 11.22
N GLU A 4 -2.29 10.29 11.74
CA GLU A 4 -2.10 9.01 11.04
C GLU A 4 -2.89 8.92 9.73
N SER A 5 -4.14 9.39 9.72
CA SER A 5 -4.95 9.36 8.50
C SER A 5 -4.41 10.30 7.42
N ALA A 6 -3.82 11.43 7.82
CA ALA A 6 -3.16 12.34 6.88
C ALA A 6 -1.86 11.71 6.34
N LEU A 7 -1.07 11.07 7.20
CA LEU A 7 0.15 10.36 6.80
C LEU A 7 -0.16 9.21 5.82
N ALA A 8 -1.18 8.41 6.11
CA ALA A 8 -1.62 7.32 5.23
C ALA A 8 -1.97 7.82 3.82
N ARG A 9 -2.74 8.92 3.72
CA ARG A 9 -3.08 9.52 2.41
C ARG A 9 -1.84 9.99 1.66
N ARG A 10 -0.94 10.68 2.35
CA ARG A 10 0.30 11.20 1.78
C ARG A 10 1.23 10.08 1.31
N ILE A 11 1.26 8.94 2.01
CA ILE A 11 1.97 7.72 1.58
C ILE A 11 1.35 7.19 0.28
N ALA A 12 0.02 7.07 0.23
CA ALA A 12 -0.67 6.59 -0.98
C ALA A 12 -0.41 7.50 -2.19
N GLU A 13 -0.45 8.81 -2.00
CA GLU A 13 -0.12 9.81 -3.02
C GLU A 13 1.33 9.67 -3.50
N THR A 14 2.28 9.55 -2.56
CA THR A 14 3.70 9.38 -2.88
C THR A 14 3.97 8.10 -3.69
N ILE A 15 3.28 7.00 -3.34
CA ILE A 15 3.33 5.73 -4.08
C ILE A 15 2.77 5.90 -5.49
N ALA A 16 1.62 6.56 -5.64
CA ALA A 16 1.00 6.80 -6.94
C ALA A 16 1.88 7.67 -7.85
N GLU A 17 2.51 8.72 -7.30
CA GLU A 17 3.47 9.56 -8.02
C GLU A 17 4.70 8.78 -8.47
N ALA A 18 5.25 7.94 -7.58
CA ALA A 18 6.43 7.13 -7.88
C ALA A 18 6.13 6.03 -8.93
N LEU A 19 4.89 5.54 -9.00
CA LEU A 19 4.46 4.63 -10.07
C LEU A 19 4.32 5.36 -11.41
N ALA A 20 3.87 6.62 -11.40
CA ALA A 20 3.67 7.41 -12.62
C ALA A 20 4.99 7.94 -13.21
N ARG A 21 6.04 8.09 -12.40
CA ARG A 21 7.33 8.63 -12.81
C ARG A 21 8.47 7.76 -12.31
N ALA A 22 9.19 7.13 -13.23
CA ALA A 22 10.47 6.49 -12.94
C ALA A 22 11.53 7.57 -12.75
N ASP A 23 11.63 8.10 -11.53
CA ASP A 23 12.63 9.10 -11.17
C ASP A 23 13.89 8.42 -10.61
N GLU A 24 14.96 8.41 -11.41
CA GLU A 24 16.25 7.82 -11.04
C GLU A 24 16.95 8.56 -9.88
N ALA A 25 16.55 9.80 -9.59
CA ALA A 25 17.15 10.62 -8.53
C ALA A 25 16.76 10.17 -7.12
N ARG A 26 15.65 9.41 -6.96
CA ARG A 26 15.19 8.94 -5.64
C ARG A 26 16.04 7.78 -5.13
N ASN A 27 16.08 7.58 -3.80
CA ASN A 27 16.71 6.39 -3.22
C ASN A 27 15.82 5.14 -3.27
N TYR A 28 14.58 5.30 -3.72
CA TYR A 28 13.65 4.21 -3.93
C TYR A 28 13.02 4.28 -5.31
N ALA A 29 12.62 3.11 -5.81
CA ALA A 29 11.78 2.96 -6.99
C ALA A 29 10.54 2.17 -6.59
N VAL A 30 9.38 2.55 -7.14
CA VAL A 30 8.13 1.84 -6.93
C VAL A 30 7.69 1.22 -8.25
N PHE A 31 7.34 -0.05 -8.22
CA PHE A 31 6.83 -0.76 -9.39
C PHE A 31 5.61 -1.57 -9.02
N ASN A 32 4.67 -1.65 -9.94
CA ASN A 32 3.55 -2.55 -9.83
C ASN A 32 3.87 -3.85 -10.57
N ARG A 33 3.76 -4.98 -9.87
CA ARG A 33 3.79 -6.31 -10.47
C ARG A 33 2.37 -6.86 -10.46
N GLY A 34 1.78 -6.96 -11.65
CA GLY A 34 0.51 -7.66 -11.83
C GLY A 34 0.60 -9.08 -11.26
N CYS A 35 -0.40 -9.46 -10.47
CA CYS A 35 -0.56 -10.83 -10.01
C CYS A 35 -1.68 -11.51 -10.81
N CYS A 36 -1.90 -12.80 -10.57
CA CYS A 36 -3.03 -13.51 -11.15
C CYS A 36 -4.32 -12.81 -10.68
N SER A 37 -5.11 -12.30 -11.64
CA SER A 37 -6.40 -11.64 -11.40
C SER A 37 -7.41 -12.52 -10.67
N ALA A 38 -7.14 -13.81 -10.50
CA ALA A 38 -7.98 -14.75 -9.77
C ALA A 38 -7.63 -14.88 -8.26
N CYS A 39 -6.49 -14.34 -7.80
CA CYS A 39 -5.96 -14.66 -6.47
C CYS A 39 -6.37 -13.70 -5.33
N ASP A 40 -6.90 -12.50 -5.61
CA ASP A 40 -7.39 -11.60 -4.55
C ASP A 40 -8.50 -10.64 -5.03
N LEU A 41 -9.52 -11.21 -5.68
CA LEU A 41 -10.69 -10.44 -6.14
C LEU A 41 -11.49 -9.87 -4.97
N GLY A 42 -11.72 -8.56 -5.03
CA GLY A 42 -12.60 -7.89 -4.08
C GLY A 42 -12.95 -6.49 -4.52
N THR A 43 -13.86 -5.90 -3.76
CA THR A 43 -14.29 -4.53 -3.98
C THR A 43 -14.12 -3.78 -2.67
N CYS A 44 -13.63 -2.55 -2.73
CA CYS A 44 -13.59 -1.68 -1.58
C CYS A 44 -15.03 -1.41 -1.10
N PRO A 45 -15.36 -1.70 0.18
CA PRO A 45 -16.72 -1.50 0.70
C PRO A 45 -17.10 -0.02 0.80
N GLU A 46 -16.12 0.90 0.78
CA GLU A 46 -16.36 2.34 0.93
C GLU A 46 -16.67 3.02 -0.42
N CYS A 47 -15.97 2.65 -1.49
CA CYS A 47 -16.05 3.36 -2.77
C CYS A 47 -16.31 2.48 -4.00
N GLY A 48 -16.44 1.16 -3.84
CA GLY A 48 -16.72 0.27 -4.97
C GLY A 48 -15.53 -0.04 -5.88
N HIS A 49 -14.31 0.36 -5.50
CA HIS A 49 -13.11 0.10 -6.29
C HIS A 49 -12.81 -1.40 -6.38
N ALA A 50 -12.66 -1.93 -7.59
CA ALA A 50 -12.30 -3.33 -7.81
C ALA A 50 -10.79 -3.52 -7.67
N PHE A 51 -10.38 -4.41 -6.78
CA PHE A 51 -8.99 -4.82 -6.61
C PHE A 51 -8.58 -5.75 -7.74
N ASP A 52 -7.42 -5.47 -8.35
CA ASP A 52 -6.84 -6.29 -9.40
C ASP A 52 -5.85 -7.34 -8.86
N GLY A 53 -5.58 -7.29 -7.55
CA GLY A 53 -4.66 -8.19 -6.85
C GLY A 53 -3.20 -7.92 -7.17
N SER A 54 -2.89 -6.77 -7.78
CA SER A 54 -1.53 -6.40 -8.13
C SER A 54 -0.70 -6.09 -6.88
N THR A 55 0.60 -6.36 -6.96
CA THR A 55 1.53 -6.14 -5.85
C THR A 55 2.40 -4.94 -6.14
N VAL A 56 2.30 -3.92 -5.30
CA VAL A 56 3.18 -2.76 -5.31
C VAL A 56 4.45 -3.09 -4.54
N ILE A 57 5.59 -2.86 -5.18
CA ILE A 57 6.91 -3.17 -4.63
C ILE A 57 7.71 -1.88 -4.53
N ILE A 58 8.11 -1.53 -3.32
CA ILE A 58 8.99 -0.40 -3.04
C ILE A 58 10.40 -0.96 -2.89
N HIS A 59 11.28 -0.66 -3.84
CA HIS A 59 12.68 -1.04 -3.78
C HIS A 59 13.51 0.16 -3.32
N HIS A 60 13.94 0.13 -2.07
CA HIS A 60 14.79 1.15 -1.48
C HIS A 60 16.26 0.70 -1.49
N LYS A 61 17.17 1.55 -1.98
CA LYS A 61 18.61 1.25 -2.16
C LYS A 61 19.30 0.71 -0.91
N ARG A 62 18.88 1.15 0.30
CA ARG A 62 19.49 0.75 1.58
C ARG A 62 18.63 -0.16 2.46
N LYS A 63 17.31 -0.18 2.26
CA LYS A 63 16.36 -0.91 3.13
C LYS A 63 15.88 -2.22 2.48
N GLY A 64 16.14 -2.41 1.19
CA GLY A 64 15.71 -3.60 0.45
C GLY A 64 14.33 -3.40 -0.18
N LYS A 65 13.53 -4.47 -0.23
CA LYS A 65 12.23 -4.47 -0.90
C LYS A 65 11.09 -4.55 0.12
N ARG A 66 10.12 -3.65 0.01
CA ARG A 66 8.84 -3.73 0.72
C ARG A 66 7.73 -4.08 -0.26
N TYR A 67 6.89 -5.03 0.13
CA TYR A 67 5.75 -5.49 -0.66
C TYR A 67 4.45 -5.00 -0.03
N LEU A 68 3.56 -4.48 -0.88
CA LEU A 68 2.23 -3.99 -0.55
C LEU A 68 1.24 -4.55 -1.57
N SER A 69 0.02 -4.86 -1.16
CA SER A 69 -1.06 -5.14 -2.10
C SER A 69 -1.66 -3.85 -2.66
N ASP A 70 -2.26 -3.92 -3.83
CA ASP A 70 -3.15 -2.89 -4.38
C ASP A 70 -4.20 -2.45 -3.35
N ARG A 71 -4.75 -3.41 -2.61
CA ARG A 71 -5.68 -3.20 -1.50
C ARG A 71 -5.06 -2.35 -0.40
N ALA A 72 -3.83 -2.63 0.04
CA ALA A 72 -3.15 -1.84 1.06
C ALA A 72 -2.99 -0.38 0.62
N VAL A 73 -2.48 -0.15 -0.60
CA VAL A 73 -2.32 1.20 -1.15
C VAL A 73 -3.67 1.92 -1.27
N HIS A 74 -4.72 1.20 -1.67
CA HIS A 74 -6.07 1.74 -1.76
C HIS A 74 -6.62 2.16 -0.38
N PHE A 75 -6.48 1.33 0.66
CA PHE A 75 -6.94 1.71 2.01
C PHE A 75 -6.16 2.89 2.60
N LEU A 76 -4.86 3.01 2.29
CA LEU A 76 -4.07 4.18 2.64
C LEU A 76 -4.65 5.46 2.01
N SER A 77 -5.19 5.39 0.79
CA SER A 77 -5.86 6.54 0.15
C SER A 77 -7.13 7.02 0.88
N HIS A 78 -7.80 6.11 1.61
CA HIS A 78 -8.91 6.48 2.51
C HIS A 78 -8.43 7.06 3.84
N GLY A 79 -7.14 6.97 4.14
CA GLY A 79 -6.54 7.38 5.41
C GLY A 79 -6.57 6.28 6.47
N ARG A 80 -6.61 5.01 6.06
CA ARG A 80 -6.64 3.84 6.94
C ARG A 80 -5.32 3.07 6.87
N SER A 81 -4.71 2.82 8.02
CA SER A 81 -3.55 1.94 8.19
C SER A 81 -3.96 0.49 8.46
N SER A 82 -5.22 0.22 8.78
CA SER A 82 -5.71 -1.11 9.13
C SER A 82 -6.95 -1.50 8.33
N TYR A 83 -6.99 -2.74 7.86
CA TYR A 83 -8.15 -3.32 7.18
C TYR A 83 -8.27 -4.83 7.38
N GLN A 84 -9.50 -5.33 7.33
CA GLN A 84 -9.78 -6.77 7.35
C GLN A 84 -9.73 -7.35 5.95
N THR A 85 -9.04 -8.47 5.80
CA THR A 85 -9.06 -9.25 4.57
C THR A 85 -10.21 -10.25 4.59
N LYS A 86 -10.52 -10.84 3.43
CA LYS A 86 -11.46 -11.95 3.33
C LYS A 86 -10.86 -13.29 3.81
N TYR A 87 -9.55 -13.33 4.09
CA TYR A 87 -8.89 -14.55 4.56
C TYR A 87 -9.25 -14.80 6.02
N VAL A 88 -9.68 -16.02 6.32
CA VAL A 88 -10.03 -16.45 7.68
C VAL A 88 -8.99 -17.47 8.13
N TYR A 89 -8.38 -17.22 9.29
CA TYR A 89 -7.45 -18.15 9.93
C TYR A 89 -7.97 -18.46 11.34
N LYS A 90 -8.17 -19.74 11.65
CA LYS A 90 -8.76 -20.20 12.92
C LYS A 90 -10.08 -19.48 13.25
N ASP A 91 -10.99 -19.44 12.29
CA ASP A 91 -12.33 -18.81 12.39
C ASP A 91 -12.31 -17.30 12.69
N GLN A 92 -11.15 -16.64 12.55
CA GLN A 92 -11.01 -15.19 12.68
C GLN A 92 -10.56 -14.56 11.36
N PRO A 93 -11.16 -13.43 10.94
CA PRO A 93 -10.68 -12.70 9.77
C PRO A 93 -9.27 -12.17 10.04
N VAL A 94 -8.40 -12.28 9.05
CA VAL A 94 -7.05 -11.74 9.13
C VAL A 94 -7.12 -10.23 8.93
N THR A 95 -6.71 -9.50 9.97
CA THR A 95 -6.49 -8.05 9.92
C THR A 95 -5.06 -7.77 9.45
N VAL A 96 -4.93 -6.82 8.54
CA VAL A 96 -3.64 -6.26 8.13
C VAL A 96 -3.52 -4.89 8.77
N ASP A 97 -2.48 -4.72 9.59
CA ASP A 97 -2.08 -3.45 10.17
C ASP A 97 -0.78 -2.99 9.52
N LEU A 98 -0.80 -1.81 8.92
CA LEU A 98 0.32 -1.19 8.23
C LEU A 98 1.02 -0.21 9.17
N ASP A 99 2.33 -0.39 9.34
CA ASP A 99 3.17 0.58 10.01
C ASP A 99 3.43 1.77 9.07
N LEU A 100 2.72 2.87 9.31
CA LEU A 100 2.83 4.07 8.48
C LEU A 100 4.21 4.71 8.56
N TRP A 101 4.89 4.62 9.71
CA TRP A 101 6.21 5.20 9.89
C TRP A 101 7.26 4.38 9.16
N GLU A 102 7.19 3.05 9.24
CA GLU A 102 8.03 2.16 8.41
C GLU A 102 7.87 2.52 6.93
N LEU A 103 6.63 2.62 6.45
CA LEU A 103 6.34 2.94 5.05
C LEU A 103 6.84 4.33 4.64
N ALA A 104 6.69 5.33 5.51
CA ALA A 104 7.22 6.68 5.29
C ALA A 104 8.75 6.65 5.15
N GLU A 105 9.46 5.89 5.99
CA GLU A 105 10.91 5.76 5.88
C GLU A 105 11.35 5.05 4.58
N TYR A 106 10.60 4.07 4.07
CA TYR A 106 10.89 3.43 2.78
C TYR A 106 10.74 4.38 1.59
N LEU A 107 9.95 5.45 1.76
CA LEU A 107 9.67 6.46 0.75
C LEU A 107 10.48 7.76 0.99
N ASP A 108 11.50 7.73 1.86
CA ASP A 108 12.30 8.90 2.26
C ASP A 108 11.44 10.11 2.70
N MET A 109 10.25 9.85 3.25
CA MET A 109 9.36 10.90 3.72
C MET A 109 9.87 11.38 5.08
N LYS A 110 9.89 12.71 5.28
CA LYS A 110 10.01 13.26 6.63
C LYS A 110 8.69 13.00 7.36
N ALA A 111 8.74 11.97 8.20
CA ALA A 111 7.83 11.72 9.30
C ALA A 111 7.81 12.92 10.25
#